data_AF-A0A928RR66-F1
#
_entry.id   AF-A0A928RR66-F1
#
_cell.length_a   1.000
_cell.length_b   1.000
_cell.length_c   1.000
_cell.angle_alpha   90.00
_cell.angle_beta   90.00
_cell.angle_gamma   90.00
#
_symmetry.space_group_name_H-M   'P 1'
#
loop_
_entity.id
_entity.type
_entity.pdbx_description
1 polymer ?
#
loop_
_entity_poly.entity_id
_entity_poly.type
_entity_poly.pdbx_seq_one_letter_code
_entity_poly.pdbx_strand_id
1 'polypeptide(L)'
;MKRILKSVVSALLLLCLAFSIVGCGEEENSICGEPVQNPELGEGPLYRVKDVYEAGEIDRTALLNIAYYSESMECNPPKVEEEVFELLPKGELGEEISLEIKEYIAEQFRTRENNQKPEAKGEDFIIYYYGCYNGYYVFRHNDPYYVPTPGVDGTTDIKGIWIDGIFLVEEYPQYIYAWKEI
;
A
#
# COMPACT_ATOMS: atom_id res chain seq x y z
N MET A 1 -52.51 45.15 7.42
CA MET A 1 -51.98 44.01 8.19
C MET A 1 -51.18 43.07 7.27
N LYS A 2 -49.95 43.45 6.91
CA LYS A 2 -49.06 42.66 6.02
C LYS A 2 -47.60 42.88 6.39
N ARG A 3 -47.19 42.62 7.65
CA ARG A 3 -45.78 42.77 8.08
C ARG A 3 -45.31 41.78 9.16
N ILE A 4 -45.91 40.60 9.29
CA ILE A 4 -45.47 39.61 10.30
C ILE A 4 -45.06 38.26 9.68
N LEU A 5 -45.34 38.00 8.40
CA LEU A 5 -45.16 36.68 7.80
C LEU A 5 -43.79 36.42 7.10
N LYS A 6 -42.76 37.25 7.35
CA LYS A 6 -41.41 37.00 6.79
C LYS A 6 -40.36 36.57 7.82
N SER A 7 -40.64 36.68 9.11
CA SER A 7 -39.65 36.38 10.16
C SER A 7 -39.72 34.96 10.72
N VAL A 8 -40.78 34.19 10.43
CA VAL A 8 -40.95 32.83 10.99
C VAL A 8 -40.28 31.77 10.10
N VAL A 9 -40.18 32.01 8.79
CA VAL A 9 -39.59 31.02 7.85
C VAL A 9 -38.06 30.99 7.93
N SER A 10 -37.41 32.09 8.33
CA SER A 10 -35.94 32.15 8.44
C SER A 10 -35.40 31.52 9.73
N ALA A 11 -36.22 31.35 10.77
CA ALA A 11 -35.79 30.74 12.03
C ALA A 11 -35.86 29.20 12.00
N LEU A 12 -36.74 28.61 11.17
CA LEU A 12 -36.79 27.15 10.98
C LEU A 12 -35.68 26.61 10.08
N LEU A 13 -35.11 27.42 9.18
CA LEU A 13 -33.98 26.98 8.35
C LEU A 13 -32.63 26.96 9.09
N LEU A 14 -32.52 27.63 10.24
CA LEU A 14 -31.30 27.65 11.05
C LEU A 14 -31.26 26.54 12.12
N LEU A 15 -32.37 25.86 12.39
CA LEU A 15 -32.39 24.73 13.33
C LEU A 15 -32.10 23.38 12.66
N CYS A 16 -32.22 23.27 11.34
CA CYS A 16 -31.86 22.04 10.61
C CYS A 16 -30.34 21.88 10.40
N LEU A 17 -29.53 22.91 10.64
CA LEU A 17 -28.06 22.83 10.55
C LEU A 17 -27.39 22.38 11.84
N ALA A 18 -28.14 22.18 12.94
CA ALA A 18 -27.58 21.77 14.23
C ALA A 18 -27.74 20.28 14.56
N PHE A 19 -28.33 19.47 13.66
CA PHE A 19 -28.58 18.04 13.88
C PHE A 19 -27.97 17.14 12.80
N SER A 20 -26.69 17.32 12.49
CA SER A 20 -25.91 16.30 11.76
C SER A 20 -24.49 16.08 12.31
N ILE A 21 -24.17 16.59 13.50
CA ILE A 21 -22.93 16.22 14.21
C ILE A 21 -23.29 15.51 15.51
N VAL A 22 -24.07 14.44 15.38
CA VAL A 22 -24.08 13.35 16.37
C VAL A 22 -23.90 12.07 15.56
N GLY A 23 -22.71 11.95 14.97
CA GLY A 23 -22.10 10.67 14.69
C GLY A 23 -21.13 10.39 15.82
N CYS A 24 -21.62 9.78 16.90
CA CYS A 24 -20.76 8.94 17.73
C CYS A 24 -20.35 7.76 16.86
N GLY A 25 -19.15 7.83 16.29
CA GLY A 25 -18.41 6.70 15.74
C GLY A 25 -16.97 6.95 16.12
N GLU A 26 -16.40 6.05 16.89
CA GLU A 26 -14.96 6.00 17.12
C GLU A 26 -14.28 5.90 15.75
N GLU A 27 -13.65 6.99 15.32
CA GLU A 27 -12.74 7.00 14.19
C GLU A 27 -11.47 6.30 14.68
N GLU A 28 -11.49 4.97 14.68
CA GLU A 28 -10.26 4.19 14.64
C GLU A 28 -9.61 4.53 13.30
N ASN A 29 -8.74 5.54 13.37
CA ASN A 29 -8.03 6.12 12.24
C ASN A 29 -7.31 5.04 11.45
N SER A 30 -7.95 4.50 10.42
CA SER A 30 -7.21 3.93 9.31
C SER A 30 -6.38 5.07 8.72
N ILE A 31 -5.06 4.99 8.92
CA ILE A 31 -4.08 5.93 8.36
C ILE A 31 -4.15 5.90 6.82
N CYS A 32 -4.74 4.84 6.26
CA CYS A 32 -4.91 4.61 4.85
C CYS A 32 -6.34 4.94 4.44
N GLY A 33 -6.51 5.85 3.47
CA GLY A 33 -7.82 6.23 2.98
C GLY A 33 -8.67 5.03 2.53
N GLU A 34 -10.00 5.22 2.44
CA GLU A 34 -10.91 4.11 2.15
C GLU A 34 -10.58 3.38 0.83
N PRO A 35 -10.67 2.04 0.81
CA PRO A 35 -10.31 1.25 -0.36
C PRO A 35 -11.33 1.46 -1.50
N VAL A 36 -10.89 2.03 -2.62
CA VAL A 36 -11.67 2.05 -3.87
C VAL A 36 -11.17 0.92 -4.78
N GLN A 37 -11.95 -0.16 -4.96
CA GLN A 37 -11.54 -1.26 -5.85
C GLN A 37 -11.45 -0.80 -7.31
N ASN A 38 -10.30 -1.04 -7.94
CA ASN A 38 -10.11 -0.82 -9.38
C ASN A 38 -10.25 -2.14 -10.14
N PRO A 39 -11.25 -2.26 -11.05
CA PRO A 39 -11.51 -3.51 -11.76
C PRO A 39 -10.37 -3.93 -12.71
N GLU A 40 -9.43 -3.05 -13.05
CA GLU A 40 -8.28 -3.38 -13.90
C GLU A 40 -7.22 -4.22 -13.19
N LEU A 41 -7.17 -4.20 -11.85
CA LEU A 41 -6.18 -4.92 -11.05
C LEU A 41 -6.53 -6.41 -10.82
N GLY A 42 -7.74 -6.83 -11.21
CA GLY A 42 -8.25 -8.18 -10.94
C GLY A 42 -8.78 -8.34 -9.50
N GLU A 43 -9.10 -9.57 -9.11
CA GLU A 43 -9.66 -9.89 -7.79
C GLU A 43 -8.55 -10.30 -6.81
N GLY A 44 -8.64 -9.82 -5.57
CA GLY A 44 -7.80 -10.23 -4.45
C GLY A 44 -7.24 -9.06 -3.64
N PRO A 45 -6.46 -9.33 -2.58
CA PRO A 45 -5.91 -8.27 -1.74
C PRO A 45 -4.46 -7.91 -2.07
N LEU A 46 -3.73 -8.73 -2.84
CA LEU A 46 -2.27 -8.61 -3.02
C LEU A 46 -1.89 -8.35 -4.48
N TYR A 47 -1.26 -7.20 -4.73
CA TYR A 47 -0.87 -6.72 -6.06
C TYR A 47 0.62 -6.39 -6.13
N ARG A 48 1.20 -6.34 -7.34
CA ARG A 48 2.54 -5.74 -7.52
C ARG A 48 2.41 -4.22 -7.54
N VAL A 49 3.37 -3.51 -6.95
CA VAL A 49 3.40 -2.03 -6.98
C VAL A 49 3.33 -1.49 -8.41
N LYS A 50 3.99 -2.17 -9.35
CA LYS A 50 3.93 -1.84 -10.77
C LYS A 50 2.49 -1.81 -11.30
N ASP A 51 1.71 -2.85 -11.01
CA ASP A 51 0.35 -2.98 -11.54
C ASP A 51 -0.54 -1.88 -10.94
N VAL A 52 -0.39 -1.61 -9.65
CA VAL A 52 -1.13 -0.53 -8.95
C VAL A 52 -0.79 0.84 -9.54
N TYR A 53 0.47 1.10 -9.87
CA TYR A 53 0.86 2.34 -10.54
C TYR A 53 0.30 2.42 -11.98
N GLU A 54 0.40 1.33 -12.76
CA GLU A 54 -0.10 1.29 -14.14
C GLU A 54 -1.63 1.46 -14.22
N ALA A 55 -2.36 1.03 -13.18
CA ALA A 55 -3.79 1.26 -13.02
C ALA A 55 -4.15 2.69 -12.55
N GLY A 56 -3.15 3.55 -12.28
CA GLY A 56 -3.34 4.93 -11.82
C GLY A 56 -3.77 5.06 -10.36
N GLU A 57 -3.64 4.00 -9.57
CA GLU A 57 -4.10 3.94 -8.18
C GLU A 57 -3.09 4.55 -7.19
N ILE A 58 -1.81 4.57 -7.56
CA ILE A 58 -0.77 5.33 -6.87
C ILE A 58 -0.05 6.20 -7.89
N ASP A 59 0.49 7.33 -7.45
CA ASP A 59 1.15 8.28 -8.33
C ASP A 59 2.69 8.17 -8.29
N ARG A 60 3.35 9.03 -9.07
CA ARG A 60 4.81 9.13 -9.10
C ARG A 60 5.39 9.49 -7.73
N THR A 61 4.70 10.33 -6.96
CA THR A 61 5.13 10.72 -5.61
C THR A 61 5.18 9.50 -4.69
N ALA A 62 4.20 8.60 -4.77
CA ALA A 62 4.21 7.32 -4.07
C ALA A 62 5.42 6.47 -4.50
N LEU A 63 5.71 6.35 -5.80
CA LEU A 63 6.88 5.61 -6.28
C LEU A 63 8.21 6.18 -5.75
N LEU A 64 8.36 7.50 -5.69
CA LEU A 64 9.56 8.15 -5.14
C LEU A 64 9.71 7.86 -3.64
N ASN A 65 8.62 7.91 -2.89
CA ASN A 65 8.61 7.56 -1.47
C ASN A 65 8.94 6.07 -1.24
N ILE A 66 8.39 5.16 -2.05
CA ILE A 66 8.71 3.73 -2.03
C ILE A 66 10.20 3.52 -2.34
N ALA A 67 10.73 4.19 -3.37
CA ALA A 67 12.15 4.10 -3.71
C ALA A 67 13.05 4.60 -2.57
N TYR A 68 12.65 5.68 -1.88
CA TYR A 68 13.35 6.19 -0.72
C TYR A 68 13.34 5.18 0.45
N TYR A 69 12.17 4.69 0.86
CA TYR A 69 12.05 3.79 2.02
C TYR A 69 12.53 2.35 1.78
N SER A 70 12.61 1.93 0.52
CA SER A 70 13.19 0.65 0.12
C SER A 70 14.69 0.71 -0.15
N GLU A 71 15.33 1.87 0.06
CA GLU A 71 16.75 2.12 -0.24
C GLU A 71 17.09 1.94 -1.73
N SER A 72 16.08 1.95 -2.61
CA SER A 72 16.25 1.87 -4.06
C SER A 72 16.73 3.19 -4.67
N MET A 73 16.62 4.30 -3.93
CA MET A 73 16.96 5.63 -4.43
C MET A 73 18.42 5.72 -4.91
N GLU A 74 19.38 5.07 -4.24
CA GLU A 74 20.81 5.09 -4.64
C GLU A 74 21.09 4.41 -5.99
N CYS A 75 20.13 3.64 -6.50
CA CYS A 75 20.21 2.97 -7.80
C CYS A 75 19.54 3.79 -8.92
N ASN A 76 18.96 4.94 -8.59
CA ASN A 76 18.24 5.78 -9.54
C ASN A 76 19.20 6.74 -10.27
N PRO A 77 18.83 7.23 -11.46
CA PRO A 77 19.63 8.22 -12.15
C PRO A 77 19.60 9.55 -11.36
N PRO A 78 20.66 10.38 -11.41
CA PRO A 78 20.74 11.61 -10.63
C PRO A 78 19.50 12.53 -10.78
N LYS A 79 18.90 12.56 -11.98
CA LYS A 79 17.68 13.36 -12.23
C LYS A 79 16.47 12.98 -11.34
N VAL A 80 16.39 11.73 -10.89
CA VAL A 80 15.33 11.21 -10.02
C VAL A 80 15.72 11.42 -8.56
N GLU A 81 16.99 11.20 -8.22
CA GLU A 81 17.52 11.50 -6.88
C GLU A 81 17.41 13.00 -6.53
N GLU A 82 17.60 13.87 -7.53
CA GLU A 82 17.49 15.33 -7.41
C GLU A 82 16.05 15.85 -7.57
N GLU A 83 15.08 14.97 -7.85
CA GLU A 83 13.68 15.37 -7.98
C GLU A 83 13.17 15.91 -6.64
N VAL A 84 12.57 17.10 -6.66
CA VAL A 84 11.97 17.68 -5.45
C VAL A 84 10.58 17.09 -5.29
N PHE A 85 10.40 16.25 -4.26
CA PHE A 85 9.11 15.66 -3.90
C PHE A 85 8.85 15.79 -2.39
N GLU A 86 7.59 15.64 -2.00
CA GLU A 86 7.22 15.56 -0.60
C GLU A 86 7.49 14.15 -0.08
N LEU A 87 8.43 14.03 0.87
CA LEU A 87 8.63 12.79 1.61
C LEU A 87 7.48 12.64 2.62
N LEU A 88 6.55 11.77 2.28
CA LEU A 88 5.41 11.40 3.11
C LEU A 88 5.88 10.50 4.24
N PRO A 89 5.40 10.68 5.49
CA PRO A 89 5.71 9.77 6.57
C PRO A 89 5.29 8.33 6.20
N LYS A 90 6.22 7.38 6.30
CA LYS A 90 5.92 5.95 6.15
C LYS A 90 4.77 5.48 7.03
N GLY A 91 4.60 6.07 8.22
CA GLY A 91 3.65 5.60 9.23
C GLY A 91 4.02 4.24 9.81
N GLU A 92 3.05 3.58 10.43
CA GLU A 92 3.19 2.24 11.02
C GLU A 92 2.22 1.27 10.36
N LEU A 93 2.62 0.01 10.23
CA LEU A 93 1.74 -1.06 9.81
C LEU A 93 1.09 -1.66 11.07
N GLY A 94 -0.22 -1.54 11.19
CA GLY A 94 -0.98 -2.09 12.31
C GLY A 94 -0.78 -3.61 12.44
N GLU A 95 -0.83 -4.11 13.68
CA GLU A 95 -0.60 -5.54 13.97
C GLU A 95 -1.61 -6.45 13.27
N GLU A 96 -2.88 -6.05 13.24
CA GLU A 96 -3.96 -6.77 12.57
C GLU A 96 -3.71 -6.92 11.07
N ILE A 97 -3.50 -5.81 10.37
CA ILE A 97 -3.20 -5.79 8.93
C ILE A 97 -1.91 -6.56 8.61
N SER A 98 -0.89 -6.43 9.47
CA SER A 98 0.35 -7.20 9.35
C SER A 98 0.11 -8.70 9.44
N LEU A 99 -0.76 -9.14 10.36
CA LEU A 99 -1.12 -10.55 10.52
C LEU A 99 -1.91 -11.06 9.31
N GLU A 100 -2.88 -10.29 8.80
CA GLU A 100 -3.64 -10.65 7.60
C GLU A 100 -2.75 -10.84 6.37
N ILE A 101 -1.86 -9.87 6.11
CA ILE A 101 -0.89 -9.94 5.02
C ILE A 101 -0.05 -11.22 5.14
N LYS A 102 0.49 -11.50 6.34
CA LYS A 102 1.35 -12.66 6.59
C LYS A 102 0.63 -13.98 6.39
N GLU A 103 -0.60 -14.11 6.90
CA GLU A 103 -1.38 -15.34 6.72
C GLU A 103 -1.79 -15.55 5.26
N TYR A 104 -2.14 -14.48 4.55
CA TYR A 104 -2.39 -14.56 3.11
C TYR A 104 -1.14 -15.04 2.35
N ILE A 105 0.04 -14.48 2.64
CA ILE A 105 1.29 -14.93 2.02
C ILE A 105 1.55 -16.40 2.35
N ALA A 106 1.40 -16.81 3.61
CA ALA A 106 1.56 -18.20 4.01
C ALA A 106 0.61 -19.14 3.25
N GLU A 107 -0.65 -18.74 3.04
CA GLU A 107 -1.61 -19.48 2.24
C GLU A 107 -1.15 -19.62 0.77
N GLN A 108 -0.61 -18.57 0.17
CA GLN A 108 -0.05 -18.64 -1.17
C GLN A 108 1.11 -19.65 -1.27
N PHE A 109 1.95 -19.76 -0.24
CA PHE A 109 3.01 -20.78 -0.17
C PHE A 109 2.46 -22.19 0.06
N ARG A 110 1.36 -22.34 0.83
CA ARG A 110 0.72 -23.64 1.03
C ARG A 110 0.08 -24.17 -0.27
N THR A 111 -0.41 -23.28 -1.13
CA THR A 111 -1.32 -23.64 -2.24
C THR A 111 -0.71 -23.53 -3.65
N ARG A 112 0.34 -22.74 -3.87
CA ARG A 112 0.95 -22.59 -5.22
C ARG A 112 1.70 -23.85 -5.65
N GLU A 113 1.39 -24.35 -6.85
CA GLU A 113 1.92 -25.61 -7.41
C GLU A 113 3.45 -25.73 -7.41
N ASN A 114 4.18 -24.62 -7.57
CA ASN A 114 5.64 -24.61 -7.64
C ASN A 114 6.34 -24.40 -6.28
N ASN A 115 5.60 -24.00 -5.25
CA ASN A 115 6.14 -23.56 -3.96
C ASN A 115 5.45 -24.25 -2.77
N GLN A 116 4.98 -25.49 -2.91
CA GLN A 116 4.23 -26.19 -1.87
C GLN A 116 5.03 -26.33 -0.57
N LYS A 117 4.80 -25.40 0.36
CA LYS A 117 5.27 -25.42 1.75
C LYS A 117 4.05 -25.59 2.64
N PRO A 118 3.49 -26.81 2.75
CA PRO A 118 2.27 -27.06 3.53
C PRO A 118 2.41 -26.65 5.01
N GLU A 119 3.63 -26.59 5.51
CA GLU A 119 3.99 -26.16 6.86
C GLU A 119 4.05 -24.64 7.06
N ALA A 120 3.94 -23.83 6.01
CA ALA A 120 4.15 -22.39 6.10
C ALA A 120 3.12 -21.71 7.01
N LYS A 121 3.59 -20.79 7.86
CA LYS A 121 2.76 -19.99 8.79
C LYS A 121 3.04 -18.51 8.60
N GLY A 122 2.07 -17.65 8.91
CA GLY A 122 2.28 -16.20 8.82
C GLY A 122 3.46 -15.71 9.66
N GLU A 123 3.69 -16.33 10.82
CA GLU A 123 4.81 -16.04 11.72
C GLU A 123 6.20 -16.22 11.09
N ASP A 124 6.31 -17.05 10.05
CA ASP A 124 7.59 -17.29 9.35
C ASP A 124 8.00 -16.07 8.48
N PHE A 125 7.06 -15.17 8.19
CA PHE A 125 7.25 -14.01 7.33
C PHE A 125 7.45 -12.70 8.12
N ILE A 126 8.44 -11.93 7.68
CA ILE A 126 8.80 -10.59 8.13
C ILE A 126 8.38 -9.62 7.04
N ILE A 127 7.63 -8.59 7.44
CA ILE A 127 7.15 -7.53 6.55
C ILE A 127 8.03 -6.29 6.71
N TYR A 128 8.62 -5.84 5.60
CA TYR A 128 9.32 -4.58 5.45
C TYR A 128 8.36 -3.57 4.84
N TYR A 129 7.68 -2.80 5.69
CA TYR A 129 6.69 -1.80 5.29
C TYR A 129 7.35 -0.55 4.70
N TYR A 130 6.77 0.02 3.65
CA TYR A 130 7.28 1.22 2.96
C TYR A 130 6.30 2.39 2.94
N GLY A 131 5.05 2.18 3.33
CA GLY A 131 4.07 3.25 3.47
C GLY A 131 2.70 2.83 3.01
N CYS A 132 1.73 3.70 3.26
CA CYS A 132 0.39 3.58 2.72
C CYS A 132 0.18 4.67 1.67
N TYR A 133 -0.34 4.28 0.51
CA TYR A 133 -0.65 5.19 -0.57
C TYR A 133 -2.02 4.84 -1.14
N ASN A 134 -2.99 5.76 -1.03
CA ASN A 134 -4.34 5.59 -1.57
C ASN A 134 -5.04 4.27 -1.18
N GLY A 135 -4.98 3.87 0.09
CA GLY A 135 -5.59 2.61 0.56
C GLY A 135 -4.73 1.37 0.31
N TYR A 136 -3.52 1.51 -0.25
CA TYR A 136 -2.60 0.40 -0.48
C TYR A 136 -1.44 0.42 0.52
N TYR A 137 -1.32 -0.64 1.30
CA TYR A 137 -0.19 -0.89 2.19
C TYR A 137 0.95 -1.49 1.37
N VAL A 138 2.01 -0.71 1.16
CA VAL A 138 3.14 -1.12 0.33
C VAL A 138 4.23 -1.72 1.20
N PHE A 139 4.71 -2.90 0.81
CA PHE A 139 5.70 -3.64 1.58
C PHE A 139 6.50 -4.63 0.72
N ARG A 140 7.59 -5.12 1.29
CA ARG A 140 8.29 -6.34 0.86
C ARG A 140 8.21 -7.36 1.99
N HIS A 141 8.31 -8.64 1.66
CA HIS A 141 8.46 -9.70 2.67
C HIS A 141 9.75 -10.51 2.41
N ASN A 142 10.28 -11.14 3.45
CA ASN A 142 11.28 -12.19 3.27
C ASN A 142 10.60 -13.46 2.72
N ASP A 143 11.34 -14.31 2.02
CA ASP A 143 10.94 -15.69 1.77
C ASP A 143 11.84 -16.60 2.61
N PRO A 144 11.35 -17.12 3.75
CA PRO A 144 12.14 -17.97 4.63
C PRO A 144 12.43 -19.35 4.02
N TYR A 145 11.78 -19.72 2.90
CA TYR A 145 11.93 -21.00 2.24
C TYR A 145 12.80 -20.93 0.97
N TYR A 146 13.26 -19.74 0.61
CA TYR A 146 14.14 -19.56 -0.53
C TYR A 146 15.50 -20.21 -0.28
N VAL A 147 15.85 -21.19 -1.10
CA VAL A 147 17.17 -21.81 -1.11
C VAL A 147 17.92 -21.28 -2.33
N PRO A 148 19.01 -20.50 -2.13
CA PRO A 148 19.85 -20.06 -3.24
C PRO A 148 20.35 -21.27 -4.04
N THR A 149 20.24 -21.25 -5.36
CA THR A 149 20.75 -22.34 -6.19
C THR A 149 22.29 -22.27 -6.20
N PRO A 150 23.02 -23.28 -5.70
CA PRO A 150 24.48 -23.25 -5.69
C PRO A 150 25.01 -23.34 -7.13
N GLY A 151 25.91 -22.42 -7.52
CA GLY A 151 26.61 -22.47 -8.80
C GLY A 151 26.04 -21.60 -9.93
N VAL A 152 25.03 -20.77 -9.65
CA VAL A 152 24.79 -19.57 -10.45
C VAL A 152 25.75 -18.52 -9.93
N ASP A 153 26.82 -18.24 -10.67
CA ASP A 153 27.79 -17.19 -10.33
C ASP A 153 27.04 -15.92 -9.93
N GLY A 154 27.38 -15.42 -8.75
CA GLY A 154 26.86 -14.18 -8.20
C GLY A 154 27.31 -13.00 -9.04
N THR A 155 26.61 -12.74 -10.14
CA THR A 155 26.57 -11.39 -10.67
C THR A 155 25.93 -10.55 -9.58
N THR A 156 26.73 -9.71 -8.93
CA THR A 156 26.35 -8.59 -8.04
C THR A 156 25.53 -7.52 -8.76
N ASP A 157 24.78 -7.90 -9.79
CA ASP A 157 23.92 -7.00 -10.53
C ASP A 157 22.65 -6.86 -9.70
N ILE A 158 22.47 -5.66 -9.16
CA ILE A 158 21.26 -5.27 -8.45
C ILE A 158 20.08 -5.49 -9.42
N LYS A 159 19.18 -6.41 -9.05
CA LYS A 159 17.96 -6.68 -9.81
C LYS A 159 16.85 -5.75 -9.35
N GLY A 160 16.00 -5.38 -10.28
CA GLY A 160 14.89 -4.49 -10.00
C GLY A 160 14.03 -4.24 -11.23
N ILE A 161 13.06 -3.35 -11.04
CA ILE A 161 12.12 -2.94 -12.06
C ILE A 161 12.21 -1.43 -12.27
N TRP A 162 12.04 -0.99 -13.52
CA TRP A 162 11.89 0.41 -13.85
C TRP A 162 10.40 0.72 -14.02
N ILE A 163 9.90 1.68 -13.25
CA ILE A 163 8.53 2.21 -13.36
C ILE A 163 8.65 3.72 -13.52
N ASP A 164 8.18 4.26 -14.64
CA ASP A 164 8.24 5.71 -14.91
C ASP A 164 9.65 6.33 -14.73
N GLY A 165 10.68 5.59 -15.13
CA GLY A 165 12.07 6.01 -14.96
C GLY A 165 12.59 6.02 -13.52
N ILE A 166 11.84 5.48 -12.57
CA ILE A 166 12.25 5.20 -11.18
C ILE A 166 12.60 3.71 -11.10
N PHE A 167 13.79 3.39 -10.61
CA PHE A 167 14.23 2.04 -10.34
C PHE A 167 13.85 1.63 -8.91
N LEU A 168 13.19 0.49 -8.80
CA LEU A 168 12.91 -0.18 -7.53
C LEU A 168 13.72 -1.48 -7.50
N VAL A 169 14.57 -1.64 -6.49
CA VAL A 169 15.31 -2.88 -6.27
C VAL A 169 14.28 -3.97 -5.99
N GLU A 170 14.35 -5.07 -6.72
CA GLU A 170 13.53 -6.26 -6.55
C GLU A 170 14.40 -7.47 -6.94
N GLU A 171 14.73 -8.30 -5.96
CA GLU A 171 15.42 -9.56 -6.22
C GLU A 171 14.46 -10.70 -5.95
N TYR A 172 14.26 -11.62 -6.90
CA TYR A 172 13.43 -12.79 -6.64
C TYR A 172 13.96 -13.54 -5.40
N PRO A 173 13.10 -13.86 -4.41
CA PRO A 173 11.63 -13.75 -4.39
C PRO A 173 11.04 -12.49 -3.72
N GLN A 174 11.88 -11.53 -3.36
CA GLN A 174 11.58 -10.29 -2.65
C GLN A 174 11.09 -9.15 -3.57
N TYR A 175 9.88 -9.30 -4.11
CA TYR A 175 9.20 -8.23 -4.84
C TYR A 175 8.61 -7.18 -3.88
N ILE A 176 8.27 -6.00 -4.42
CA ILE A 176 7.49 -5.00 -3.69
C ILE A 176 6.01 -5.17 -4.06
N TYR A 177 5.20 -5.40 -3.03
CA TYR A 177 3.77 -5.63 -3.12
C TYR A 177 2.97 -4.47 -2.53
N ALA A 178 1.72 -4.39 -2.95
CA ALA A 178 0.70 -3.51 -2.44
C ALA A 178 -0.48 -4.36 -1.95
N TRP A 179 -0.80 -4.26 -0.65
CA TRP A 179 -1.97 -4.90 -0.05
C TRP A 179 -3.14 -3.93 0.02
N LYS A 180 -4.34 -4.42 -0.30
CA LYS A 180 -5.59 -3.70 -0.14
C LYS A 180 -6.54 -4.55 0.69
N GLU A 181 -7.08 -3.97 1.76
CA GLU A 181 -8.11 -4.61 2.59
C GLU A 181 -9.37 -4.89 1.76
N ILE A 182 -10.09 -5.98 2.08
CA ILE A 182 -11.30 -6.46 1.38
C ILE A 182 -12.55 -6.18 2.22
#